data_AF-A0A318YWY3-F1
#
_entry.id   AF-A0A318YWY3-F1
#
_cell.length_a   1.000
_cell.length_b   1.000
_cell.length_c   1.000
_cell.angle_alpha   90.00
_cell.angle_beta   90.00
_cell.angle_gamma   90.00
#
_symmetry.space_group_name_H-M   'P 1'
#
loop_
_entity.id
_entity.type
_entity.pdbx_description
1 polymer ?
#
loop_
_entity_poly.entity_id
_entity_poly.type
_entity_poly.pdbx_seq_one_letter_code
_entity_poly.pdbx_strand_id
1 'polypeptide(L)'
;MNLELWRSSLPDIMRWKDADPPHEDINVARMRAKYYGARYIIHRPLLYWALHHSHPAENGRSASVDSPTGSAMSGAKSQQVSPSMAHSQRAITMARLSSDVGTMGRSAPTPTPVPTGSRPALAYRDLNPKLRRACKVCIDSAILSTEAFDGIKGRPVVTNIFGTAHAQFGNMLVLSATYMSSLSELVDRNDLDRLLKRTIRFLLQSREISPTLRADAKILSEIYEKIFGEPADIVAP
;
A
#
# COMPACT_ATOMS: atom_id res chain seq x y z
N MET A 1 16.77 10.69 8.51
CA MET A 1 16.83 9.66 9.58
C MET A 1 16.49 8.31 8.96
N ASN A 2 17.39 7.33 9.05
CA ASN A 2 17.20 5.98 8.50
C ASN A 2 16.39 5.14 9.51
N LEU A 3 15.36 4.41 9.07
CA LEU A 3 14.55 3.55 9.95
C LEU A 3 15.40 2.50 10.67
N GLU A 4 16.48 2.03 10.05
CA GLU A 4 17.44 1.13 10.68
C GLU A 4 18.21 1.76 11.84
N LEU A 5 18.58 3.03 11.70
CA LEU A 5 19.22 3.78 12.78
C LEU A 5 18.24 3.99 13.93
N TRP A 6 16.97 4.27 13.62
CA TRP A 6 15.94 4.35 14.64
C TRP A 6 15.76 3.01 15.38
N ARG A 7 15.68 1.89 14.65
CA ARG A 7 15.57 0.54 15.25
C ARG A 7 16.77 0.19 16.13
N SER A 8 17.98 0.50 15.69
CA SER A 8 19.20 0.24 16.48
C SER A 8 19.35 1.14 17.69
N SER A 9 18.73 2.32 17.69
CA SER A 9 18.73 3.24 18.84
C SER A 9 17.81 2.81 20.00
N LEU A 10 17.01 1.77 19.81
CA LEU A 10 16.10 1.27 20.85
C LEU A 10 16.85 0.61 22.01
N PRO A 11 16.31 0.70 23.24
CA PRO A 11 16.82 -0.05 24.40
C PRO A 11 16.89 -1.54 24.09
N ASP A 12 17.84 -2.24 24.70
CA ASP A 12 18.14 -3.66 24.48
C ASP A 12 16.89 -4.55 24.56
N ILE A 13 16.03 -4.31 25.56
CA ILE A 13 14.78 -5.03 25.79
C ILE A 13 13.74 -4.86 24.66
N MET A 14 13.87 -3.81 23.84
CA MET A 14 12.97 -3.52 22.72
C MET A 14 13.60 -3.83 21.36
N ARG A 15 14.83 -4.35 21.29
CA ARG A 15 15.46 -4.70 20.02
C ARG A 15 14.93 -6.04 19.49
N TRP A 16 14.90 -6.16 18.17
CA TRP A 16 14.53 -7.40 17.48
C TRP A 16 15.24 -7.53 16.14
N LYS A 17 15.25 -8.75 15.60
CA LYS A 17 15.62 -9.09 14.23
C LYS A 17 14.39 -9.47 13.44
N ASP A 18 14.43 -9.29 12.12
CA ASP A 18 13.29 -9.58 11.23
C ASP A 18 12.87 -11.05 11.27
N ALA A 19 13.79 -11.97 11.62
CA ALA A 19 13.53 -13.40 11.75
C ALA A 19 13.03 -13.83 13.14
N ASP A 20 12.96 -12.92 14.12
CA ASP A 20 12.48 -13.25 15.45
C ASP A 20 10.95 -13.48 15.41
N PRO A 21 10.42 -14.50 16.11
CA PRO A 21 8.98 -14.71 16.18
C PRO A 21 8.27 -13.50 16.84
N PRO A 22 6.95 -13.34 16.64
CA PRO A 22 6.15 -12.34 17.35
C PRO A 22 6.38 -12.36 18.86
N HIS A 23 6.55 -11.18 19.45
CA HIS A 23 6.97 -11.05 20.85
C HIS A 23 5.77 -10.99 21.82
N GLU A 24 5.90 -11.54 23.03
CA GLU A 24 4.81 -11.58 24.02
C GLU A 24 4.59 -10.22 24.74
N ASP A 25 5.63 -9.38 24.80
CA ASP A 25 5.53 -8.01 25.32
C ASP A 25 4.83 -7.06 24.31
N ILE A 26 3.77 -6.41 24.76
CA ILE A 26 2.94 -5.49 23.98
C ILE A 26 3.71 -4.26 23.45
N ASN A 27 4.65 -3.73 24.21
CA ASN A 27 5.44 -2.58 23.78
C ASN A 27 6.38 -2.97 22.64
N VAL A 28 7.04 -4.12 22.74
CA VAL A 28 7.89 -4.66 21.67
C VAL A 28 7.06 -4.93 20.41
N ALA A 29 5.89 -5.58 20.55
CA ALA A 29 4.95 -5.81 19.45
C ALA A 29 4.52 -4.50 18.76
N ARG A 30 4.19 -3.46 19.54
CA ARG A 30 3.81 -2.14 19.00
C ARG A 30 4.95 -1.46 18.25
N MET A 31 6.18 -1.58 18.76
CA MET A 31 7.35 -1.01 18.10
C MET A 31 7.65 -1.71 16.77
N ARG A 32 7.54 -3.05 16.74
CA ARG A 32 7.60 -3.84 15.51
C ARG A 32 6.53 -3.41 14.51
N ALA A 33 5.26 -3.35 14.94
CA ALA A 33 4.15 -2.94 14.09
C ALA A 33 4.34 -1.54 13.48
N LYS A 34 4.79 -0.56 14.29
CA LYS A 34 5.10 0.80 13.82
C LYS A 34 6.23 0.81 12.79
N TYR A 35 7.30 0.10 13.05
CA TYR A 35 8.46 0.04 12.18
C TYR A 35 8.13 -0.61 10.83
N TYR A 36 7.51 -1.78 10.84
CA TYR A 36 7.13 -2.46 9.60
C TYR A 36 6.02 -1.73 8.85
N GLY A 37 5.05 -1.14 9.56
CA GLY A 37 4.06 -0.25 8.97
C GLY A 37 4.71 0.94 8.24
N ALA A 38 5.73 1.57 8.83
CA ALA A 38 6.46 2.66 8.18
C ALA A 38 7.25 2.18 6.94
N ARG A 39 7.98 1.06 7.05
CA ARG A 39 8.71 0.46 5.91
C ARG A 39 7.74 0.12 4.77
N TYR A 40 6.60 -0.46 5.09
CA TYR A 40 5.56 -0.80 4.13
C TYR A 40 5.03 0.44 3.40
N ILE A 41 4.69 1.52 4.12
CA ILE A 41 4.20 2.77 3.52
C ILE A 41 5.25 3.37 2.57
N ILE A 42 6.53 3.40 2.96
CA ILE A 42 7.61 3.96 2.14
C ILE A 42 7.77 3.20 0.81
N HIS A 43 7.62 1.88 0.83
CA HIS A 43 7.88 1.04 -0.35
C HIS A 43 6.62 0.81 -1.22
N ARG A 44 5.41 1.12 -0.71
CA ARG A 44 4.14 0.89 -1.42
C ARG A 44 4.08 1.52 -2.82
N PRO A 45 4.57 2.75 -3.07
CA PRO A 45 4.55 3.33 -4.42
C PRO A 45 5.38 2.53 -5.43
N LEU A 46 6.47 1.90 -4.99
CA LEU A 46 7.33 1.10 -5.84
C LEU A 46 6.68 -0.25 -6.17
N LEU A 47 6.02 -0.88 -5.20
CA LEU A 47 5.20 -2.07 -5.45
C LEU A 47 4.06 -1.75 -6.42
N TYR A 48 3.36 -0.64 -6.22
CA TYR A 48 2.31 -0.18 -7.13
C TYR A 48 2.83 0.02 -8.55
N TRP A 49 3.97 0.70 -8.71
CA TRP A 49 4.61 0.86 -10.01
C TRP A 49 4.91 -0.51 -10.65
N ALA A 50 5.46 -1.45 -9.89
CA ALA A 50 5.76 -2.78 -10.39
C ALA A 50 4.50 -3.59 -10.77
N LEU A 51 3.37 -3.38 -10.10
CA LEU A 51 2.11 -4.06 -10.44
C LEU A 51 1.46 -3.51 -11.71
N HIS A 52 1.66 -2.24 -12.04
CA HIS A 52 0.93 -1.55 -13.12
C HIS A 52 1.79 -1.14 -14.33
N HIS A 53 3.08 -0.89 -14.14
CA HIS A 53 3.97 -0.30 -15.14
C HIS A 53 5.09 -1.23 -15.56
N SER A 54 5.05 -2.49 -15.13
CA SER A 54 5.96 -3.51 -15.63
C SER A 54 5.52 -4.03 -17.02
N HIS A 55 5.09 -3.11 -17.87
CA HIS A 55 5.05 -3.28 -19.31
C HIS A 55 6.31 -2.59 -19.85
N PRO A 56 7.13 -3.23 -20.70
CA PRO A 56 8.25 -2.54 -21.29
C PRO A 56 7.70 -1.34 -22.06
N ALA A 57 8.08 -0.15 -21.60
CA ALA A 57 7.97 1.06 -22.38
C ALA A 57 8.56 0.75 -23.77
N GLU A 58 7.78 1.04 -24.81
CA GLU A 58 8.28 1.07 -26.18
C GLU A 58 9.41 2.10 -26.27
N ASN A 59 10.65 1.66 -26.03
CA ASN A 59 11.82 2.38 -26.49
C ASN A 59 11.87 2.20 -28.01
N GLY A 60 11.21 3.13 -28.70
CA GLY A 60 11.11 3.12 -30.15
C GLY A 60 11.07 4.50 -30.79
N ARG A 61 11.36 5.60 -30.09
CA ARG A 61 11.76 6.87 -30.74
C ARG A 61 12.82 7.60 -29.93
N SER A 62 14.02 7.56 -30.51
CA SER A 62 15.12 8.48 -30.23
C SER A 62 14.61 9.91 -30.13
N ALA A 63 14.81 10.55 -28.98
CA ALA A 63 14.87 12.00 -28.88
C ALA A 63 16.24 12.33 -28.30
N SER A 64 17.22 12.40 -29.20
CA SER A 64 18.43 13.17 -29.01
C SER A 64 18.03 14.59 -28.59
N VAL A 65 18.15 14.89 -27.30
CA VAL A 65 18.17 16.28 -26.84
C VAL A 65 19.62 16.72 -26.88
N ASP A 66 19.99 17.34 -27.99
CA ASP A 66 21.20 18.16 -28.07
C ASP A 66 21.11 19.27 -27.02
N SER A 67 22.17 19.41 -26.23
CA SER A 67 22.39 20.56 -25.36
C SER A 67 22.90 21.73 -26.20
N PRO A 68 22.45 22.96 -25.92
CA PRO A 68 23.28 24.13 -26.14
C PRO A 68 23.53 24.85 -24.81
N THR A 69 24.77 24.77 -24.35
CA THR A 69 25.37 25.71 -23.42
C THR A 69 25.61 27.06 -24.10
N GLY A 70 25.09 28.13 -23.50
CA GLY A 70 25.75 29.44 -23.36
C GLY A 70 25.56 30.48 -24.48
N SER A 71 24.82 31.56 -24.20
CA SER A 71 25.40 32.86 -23.78
C SER A 71 24.46 34.07 -23.98
N ALA A 72 24.37 34.88 -22.91
CA ALA A 72 24.40 36.35 -22.86
C ALA A 72 23.20 37.23 -23.32
N MET A 73 22.59 37.83 -22.30
CA MET A 73 22.52 39.29 -22.01
C MET A 73 21.33 40.17 -22.45
N SER A 74 21.03 41.09 -21.50
CA SER A 74 20.19 42.30 -21.52
C SER A 74 18.67 42.09 -21.36
N GLY A 75 17.96 42.62 -20.36
CA GLY A 75 18.25 43.64 -19.35
C GLY A 75 17.15 44.70 -19.34
N ALA A 76 16.37 44.84 -18.25
CA ALA A 76 15.87 46.11 -17.66
C ALA A 76 14.77 45.89 -16.60
N LYS A 77 15.06 46.35 -15.36
CA LYS A 77 14.28 47.14 -14.36
C LYS A 77 12.74 47.05 -14.42
N SER A 78 11.94 46.92 -13.36
CA SER A 78 11.85 47.55 -12.01
C SER A 78 10.60 46.86 -11.37
N GLN A 79 10.36 46.68 -10.07
CA GLN A 79 10.19 47.68 -9.01
C GLN A 79 9.75 46.91 -7.73
N GLN A 80 10.16 47.39 -6.56
CA GLN A 80 9.76 46.91 -5.22
C GLN A 80 8.23 47.04 -5.01
N VAL A 81 7.54 46.41 -4.03
CA VAL A 81 7.58 46.61 -2.57
C VAL A 81 6.67 45.54 -1.90
N SER A 82 7.06 45.01 -0.74
CA SER A 82 6.13 44.37 0.22
C SER A 82 5.73 45.38 1.31
N PRO A 83 4.53 45.27 1.89
CA PRO A 83 4.48 44.91 3.31
C PRO A 83 3.31 43.99 3.72
N SER A 84 3.30 43.73 5.02
CA SER A 84 2.81 42.62 5.83
C SER A 84 1.37 42.70 6.41
N MET A 85 0.85 41.52 6.77
CA MET A 85 -0.08 41.16 7.89
C MET A 85 -1.55 41.62 7.86
N ALA A 86 -2.48 40.66 7.82
CA ALA A 86 -3.58 40.53 8.81
C ALA A 86 -4.39 39.22 8.66
N HIS A 87 -4.39 38.47 9.75
CA HIS A 87 -5.43 37.61 10.31
C HIS A 87 -6.86 37.74 9.73
N SER A 88 -7.50 36.63 9.32
CA SER A 88 -8.70 36.06 10.00
C SER A 88 -9.42 35.00 9.14
N GLN A 89 -9.62 33.83 9.75
CA GLN A 89 -10.73 32.90 9.63
C GLN A 89 -11.53 32.85 8.30
N ARG A 90 -11.44 31.71 7.60
CA ARG A 90 -12.63 31.12 6.97
C ARG A 90 -12.52 29.60 6.84
N ALA A 91 -13.36 28.92 7.61
CA ALA A 91 -13.62 27.49 7.48
C ALA A 91 -14.15 27.19 6.08
N ILE A 92 -13.55 26.20 5.40
CA ILE A 92 -14.03 25.75 4.09
C ILE A 92 -15.17 24.75 4.31
N THR A 93 -16.38 25.23 4.10
CA THR A 93 -17.60 24.43 3.93
C THR A 93 -17.47 23.60 2.66
N MET A 94 -17.48 22.27 2.78
CA MET A 94 -17.51 21.35 1.64
C MET A 94 -18.90 21.36 0.99
N ALA A 95 -19.06 22.13 -0.09
CA ALA A 95 -20.28 22.12 -0.89
C ALA A 95 -20.35 20.85 -1.76
N ARG A 96 -21.51 20.19 -1.65
CA ARG A 96 -21.94 18.98 -2.35
C ARG A 96 -22.11 19.29 -3.85
N LEU A 97 -21.26 18.73 -4.71
CA LEU A 97 -21.41 18.85 -6.17
C LEU A 97 -22.51 17.89 -6.65
N SER A 98 -23.63 18.45 -7.10
CA SER A 98 -24.68 17.75 -7.85
C SER A 98 -24.33 17.79 -9.34
N SER A 99 -24.46 16.67 -10.04
CA SER A 99 -24.20 16.59 -11.48
C SER A 99 -25.51 16.35 -12.22
N ASP A 100 -26.04 17.39 -12.86
CA ASP A 100 -27.14 17.28 -13.82
C ASP A 100 -26.63 16.76 -15.17
N VAL A 101 -27.39 15.83 -15.74
CA VAL A 101 -27.12 15.17 -17.02
C VAL A 101 -27.60 16.05 -18.16
N GLY A 102 -26.67 16.50 -19.01
CA GLY A 102 -26.95 17.26 -20.23
C GLY A 102 -26.65 16.42 -21.46
N THR A 103 -27.69 15.98 -22.16
CA THR A 103 -27.62 15.25 -23.43
C THR A 103 -27.22 16.17 -24.57
N MET A 104 -26.09 15.93 -25.24
CA MET A 104 -25.85 16.41 -26.61
C MET A 104 -25.11 15.36 -27.42
N GLY A 105 -25.76 14.85 -28.46
CA GLY A 105 -25.15 13.95 -29.43
C GLY A 105 -24.26 14.67 -30.42
N ARG A 106 -23.24 13.96 -30.92
CA ARG A 106 -22.58 14.17 -32.22
C ARG A 106 -21.82 12.90 -32.61
N SER A 107 -22.09 12.45 -33.83
CA SER A 107 -21.59 11.25 -34.49
C SER A 107 -20.07 11.24 -34.63
N ALA A 108 -19.41 10.16 -34.21
CA ALA A 108 -17.99 9.89 -34.46
C ALA A 108 -17.83 8.50 -35.09
N PRO A 109 -16.92 8.31 -36.07
CA PRO A 109 -16.77 7.06 -36.78
C PRO A 109 -16.16 5.97 -35.90
N THR A 110 -16.64 4.75 -36.10
CA THR A 110 -16.32 3.52 -35.37
C THR A 110 -14.82 3.22 -35.37
N PRO A 111 -14.14 3.13 -34.21
CA PRO A 111 -12.79 2.59 -34.16
C PRO A 111 -12.86 1.07 -34.31
N THR A 112 -12.16 0.55 -35.31
CA THR A 112 -11.92 -0.88 -35.49
C THR A 112 -11.22 -1.46 -34.25
N PRO A 113 -11.60 -2.67 -33.78
CA PRO A 113 -10.97 -3.29 -32.63
C PRO A 113 -9.56 -3.73 -33.02
N VAL A 114 -8.55 -3.02 -32.52
CA VAL A 114 -7.16 -3.49 -32.54
C VAL A 114 -7.11 -4.78 -31.71
N PRO A 115 -6.48 -5.87 -32.19
CA PRO A 115 -6.32 -7.05 -31.37
C PRO A 115 -5.45 -6.67 -30.17
N THR A 116 -6.03 -6.72 -28.98
CA THR A 116 -5.32 -6.59 -27.71
C THR A 116 -4.41 -7.79 -27.54
N GLY A 117 -3.24 -7.74 -28.18
CA GLY A 117 -2.16 -8.67 -27.90
C GLY A 117 -1.82 -8.58 -26.41
N SER A 118 -2.09 -9.66 -25.67
CA SER A 118 -1.70 -9.81 -24.28
C SER A 118 -0.18 -9.81 -24.21
N ARG A 119 0.42 -8.62 -24.09
CA ARG A 119 1.86 -8.48 -23.82
C ARG A 119 2.11 -9.10 -22.44
N PRO A 120 3.05 -10.05 -22.31
CA PRO A 120 3.28 -10.72 -21.04
C PRO A 120 3.68 -9.68 -19.99
N ALA A 121 2.95 -9.66 -18.87
CA ALA A 121 3.34 -8.88 -17.71
C ALA A 121 4.77 -9.28 -17.31
N LEU A 122 5.66 -8.30 -17.09
CA LEU A 122 7.04 -8.61 -16.67
C LEU A 122 7.01 -9.47 -15.40
N ALA A 123 7.78 -10.56 -15.40
CA ALA A 123 7.93 -11.40 -14.23
C ALA A 123 8.77 -10.67 -13.18
N TYR A 124 8.61 -11.02 -11.90
CA TYR A 124 9.37 -10.39 -10.82
C TYR A 124 10.89 -10.52 -11.01
N ARG A 125 11.37 -11.59 -11.64
CA ARG A 125 12.79 -11.79 -12.00
C ARG A 125 13.34 -10.74 -12.97
N ASP A 126 12.48 -10.18 -13.83
CA ASP A 126 12.85 -9.24 -14.89
C ASP A 126 12.90 -7.78 -14.39
N LEU A 127 12.42 -7.53 -13.17
CA LEU A 127 12.49 -6.22 -12.56
C LEU A 127 13.94 -5.81 -12.29
N ASN A 128 14.23 -4.52 -12.46
CA ASN A 128 15.50 -3.92 -12.03
C ASN A 128 15.81 -4.34 -10.58
N PRO A 129 17.06 -4.77 -10.26
CA PRO A 129 17.44 -5.23 -8.93
C PRO A 129 17.04 -4.30 -7.77
N LYS A 130 17.07 -2.97 -7.95
CA LYS A 130 16.67 -2.01 -6.90
C LYS A 130 15.17 -2.07 -6.64
N LEU A 131 14.37 -2.07 -7.70
CA LEU A 131 12.92 -2.16 -7.61
C LEU A 131 12.47 -3.51 -7.05
N ARG A 132 13.09 -4.60 -7.52
CA ARG A 132 12.86 -5.96 -7.04
C ARG A 132 13.06 -6.06 -5.53
N ARG A 133 14.16 -5.53 -5.01
CA ARG A 133 14.42 -5.44 -3.56
C ARG A 133 13.38 -4.59 -2.83
N ALA A 134 13.00 -3.45 -3.40
CA ALA A 134 11.98 -2.59 -2.81
C ALA A 134 10.61 -3.27 -2.71
N CYS A 135 10.19 -4.01 -3.74
CA CYS A 135 8.95 -4.79 -3.72
C CYS A 135 9.03 -5.88 -2.65
N LYS A 136 10.15 -6.60 -2.55
CA LYS A 136 10.36 -7.60 -1.50
C LYS A 136 10.24 -6.98 -0.11
N VAL A 137 10.91 -5.86 0.13
CA VAL A 137 10.82 -5.13 1.41
C VAL A 137 9.38 -4.70 1.70
N CYS A 138 8.63 -4.25 0.69
CA CYS A 138 7.23 -3.87 0.84
C CYS A 138 6.38 -5.05 1.36
N ILE A 139 6.51 -6.21 0.71
CA ILE A 139 5.74 -7.42 1.03
C ILE A 139 6.15 -8.01 2.38
N ASP A 140 7.46 -8.17 2.62
CA ASP A 140 7.98 -8.64 3.92
C ASP A 140 7.48 -7.74 5.06
N SER A 141 7.50 -6.41 4.85
CA SER A 141 7.01 -5.46 5.86
C SER A 141 5.50 -5.54 6.07
N ALA A 142 4.71 -5.82 5.04
CA ALA A 142 3.26 -6.00 5.18
C ALA A 142 2.93 -7.28 5.98
N ILE A 143 3.67 -8.37 5.75
CA ILE A 143 3.54 -9.63 6.51
C ILE A 143 3.92 -9.37 7.98
N LEU A 144 5.13 -8.87 8.23
CA LEU A 144 5.64 -8.65 9.59
C LEU A 144 4.81 -7.63 10.38
N SER A 145 4.24 -6.62 9.71
CA SER A 145 3.31 -5.66 10.33
C SER A 145 1.99 -6.32 10.76
N THR A 146 1.51 -7.30 9.98
CA THR A 146 0.27 -8.03 10.28
C THR A 146 0.45 -8.95 11.48
N GLU A 147 1.59 -9.62 11.57
CA GLU A 147 1.89 -10.63 12.60
C GLU A 147 2.47 -10.05 13.90
N ALA A 148 2.80 -8.76 13.94
CA ALA A 148 3.51 -8.14 15.04
C ALA A 148 2.87 -8.36 16.43
N PHE A 149 1.55 -8.59 16.47
CA PHE A 149 0.77 -8.80 17.69
C PHE A 149 0.45 -10.28 18.00
N ASP A 150 0.93 -11.24 17.21
CA ASP A 150 0.51 -12.64 17.33
C ASP A 150 1.09 -13.33 18.56
N GLY A 151 2.15 -12.77 19.16
CA GLY A 151 2.70 -13.23 20.42
C GLY A 151 1.90 -12.78 21.64
N ILE A 152 0.94 -11.87 21.48
CA ILE A 152 0.17 -11.33 22.62
C ILE A 152 -0.90 -12.32 23.03
N LYS A 153 -0.77 -12.87 24.25
CA LYS A 153 -1.76 -13.75 24.86
C LYS A 153 -3.00 -12.96 25.29
N GLY A 154 -4.18 -13.48 24.98
CA GLY A 154 -5.47 -12.83 25.30
C GLY A 154 -5.84 -11.70 24.34
N ARG A 155 -6.83 -10.88 24.70
CA ARG A 155 -7.26 -9.75 23.87
C ARG A 155 -6.19 -8.65 23.92
N PRO A 156 -5.54 -8.28 22.80
CA PRO A 156 -4.53 -7.24 22.82
C PRO A 156 -5.13 -5.91 23.29
N VAL A 157 -4.62 -5.36 24.38
CA VAL A 157 -4.99 -4.02 24.87
C VAL A 157 -4.23 -2.98 24.05
N VAL A 158 -4.69 -2.79 22.82
CA VAL A 158 -4.21 -1.72 21.95
C VAL A 158 -5.08 -0.48 22.12
N THR A 159 -4.45 0.70 22.12
CA THR A 159 -5.17 1.98 22.31
C THR A 159 -6.15 2.31 21.18
N ASN A 160 -6.00 1.67 20.01
CA ASN A 160 -6.89 1.82 18.88
C ASN A 160 -7.04 0.47 18.14
N ILE A 161 -7.92 -0.39 18.67
CA ILE A 161 -8.17 -1.73 18.11
C ILE A 161 -8.73 -1.66 16.68
N PHE A 162 -9.63 -0.70 16.41
CA PHE A 162 -10.22 -0.51 15.09
C PHE A 162 -9.21 -0.04 14.05
N GLY A 163 -8.34 0.92 14.39
CA GLY A 163 -7.26 1.35 13.52
C GLY A 163 -6.26 0.24 13.22
N THR A 164 -5.97 -0.61 14.22
CA THR A 164 -5.10 -1.78 14.03
C THR A 164 -5.76 -2.80 13.09
N ALA A 165 -7.05 -3.05 13.27
CA ALA A 165 -7.85 -3.93 12.41
C ALA A 165 -7.88 -3.47 10.96
N HIS A 166 -8.16 -2.19 10.70
CA HIS A 166 -8.15 -1.65 9.33
C HIS A 166 -6.75 -1.69 8.68
N ALA A 167 -5.69 -1.48 9.45
CA ALA A 167 -4.34 -1.62 8.93
C ALA A 167 -4.04 -3.05 8.46
N GLN A 168 -4.44 -4.05 9.25
CA GLN A 168 -4.28 -5.47 8.87
C GLN A 168 -5.15 -5.84 7.67
N PHE A 169 -6.41 -5.37 7.63
CA PHE A 169 -7.28 -5.51 6.47
C PHE A 169 -6.63 -4.97 5.19
N GLY A 170 -6.10 -3.74 5.24
CA GLY A 170 -5.43 -3.11 4.10
C GLY A 170 -4.17 -3.86 3.66
N ASN A 171 -3.43 -4.47 4.58
CA ASN A 171 -2.29 -5.34 4.24
C ASN A 171 -2.77 -6.55 3.45
N MET A 172 -3.87 -7.20 3.87
CA MET A 172 -4.40 -8.38 3.18
C MET A 172 -4.85 -8.08 1.75
N LEU A 173 -5.41 -6.89 1.49
CA LEU A 173 -5.74 -6.47 0.13
C LEU A 173 -4.50 -6.40 -0.77
N VAL A 174 -3.40 -5.85 -0.25
CA VAL A 174 -2.15 -5.71 -1.03
C VAL A 174 -1.44 -7.03 -1.22
N LEU A 175 -1.39 -7.89 -0.19
CA LEU A 175 -0.84 -9.25 -0.33
C LEU A 175 -1.64 -10.07 -1.35
N SER A 176 -2.98 -10.02 -1.26
CA SER A 176 -3.87 -10.71 -2.20
C SER A 176 -3.69 -10.21 -3.63
N ALA A 177 -3.66 -8.88 -3.85
CA ALA A 177 -3.44 -8.30 -5.17
C ALA A 177 -2.07 -8.69 -5.75
N THR A 178 -1.03 -8.72 -4.90
CA THR A 178 0.31 -9.15 -5.32
C THR A 178 0.32 -10.62 -5.72
N TYR A 179 -0.29 -11.48 -4.90
CA TYR A 179 -0.41 -12.93 -5.18
C TYR A 179 -1.19 -13.22 -6.48
N MET A 180 -2.19 -12.41 -6.81
CA MET A 180 -2.99 -12.53 -8.03
C MET A 180 -2.36 -11.86 -9.26
N SER A 181 -1.10 -11.41 -9.18
CA SER A 181 -0.41 -10.69 -10.26
C SER A 181 0.81 -11.47 -10.79
N SER A 182 1.57 -10.88 -11.72
CA SER A 182 2.87 -11.41 -12.17
C SER A 182 3.96 -11.40 -11.09
N LEU A 183 3.69 -10.79 -9.93
CA LEU A 183 4.58 -10.74 -8.78
C LEU A 183 4.19 -11.77 -7.70
N SER A 184 3.41 -12.79 -8.06
CA SER A 184 2.91 -13.80 -7.13
C SER A 184 4.02 -14.51 -6.33
N GLU A 185 5.22 -14.67 -6.92
CA GLU A 185 6.39 -15.27 -6.26
C GLU A 185 6.90 -14.48 -5.03
N LEU A 186 6.41 -13.26 -4.79
CA LEU A 186 6.69 -12.50 -3.58
C LEU A 186 5.88 -12.95 -2.35
N VAL A 187 4.75 -13.62 -2.57
CA VAL A 187 3.81 -13.98 -1.51
C VAL A 187 3.67 -15.50 -1.49
N ASP A 188 4.18 -16.14 -0.45
CA ASP A 188 4.00 -17.57 -0.27
C ASP A 188 2.50 -17.91 -0.09
N ARG A 189 2.05 -18.99 -0.73
CA ARG A 189 0.65 -19.40 -0.73
C ARG A 189 0.17 -19.78 0.68
N ASN A 190 0.99 -20.48 1.46
CA ASN A 190 0.62 -20.93 2.80
C ASN A 190 0.62 -19.77 3.79
N ASP A 191 1.56 -18.83 3.64
CA ASP A 191 1.55 -17.60 4.41
C ASP A 191 0.29 -16.77 4.12
N LEU A 192 -0.08 -16.61 2.84
CA LEU A 192 -1.30 -15.86 2.49
C LEU A 192 -2.56 -16.53 3.05
N ASP A 193 -2.68 -17.85 2.93
CA ASP A 193 -3.79 -18.63 3.50
C ASP A 193 -3.94 -18.37 4.99
N ARG A 194 -2.84 -18.57 5.73
CA ARG A 194 -2.78 -18.39 7.18
C ARG A 194 -3.09 -16.95 7.58
N LEU A 195 -2.51 -15.96 6.91
CA LEU A 195 -2.68 -14.54 7.22
C LEU A 195 -4.11 -14.05 6.95
N LEU A 196 -4.73 -14.48 5.85
CA LEU A 196 -6.13 -14.17 5.56
C LEU A 196 -7.06 -14.75 6.62
N LYS A 197 -6.96 -16.07 6.90
CA LYS A 197 -7.77 -16.74 7.93
C LYS A 197 -7.63 -16.06 9.30
N ARG A 198 -6.40 -15.78 9.70
CA ARG A 198 -6.07 -15.07 10.95
C ARG A 198 -6.72 -13.69 10.98
N THR A 199 -6.57 -12.89 9.92
CA THR A 199 -7.07 -11.51 9.88
C THR A 199 -8.60 -11.47 9.86
N ILE A 200 -9.25 -12.35 9.10
CA ILE A 200 -10.72 -12.48 9.12
C ILE A 200 -11.20 -12.82 10.54
N ARG A 201 -10.56 -13.80 11.22
CA ARG A 201 -10.91 -14.13 12.62
C ARG A 201 -10.75 -12.91 13.54
N PHE A 202 -9.67 -12.16 13.39
CA PHE A 202 -9.43 -10.95 14.19
C PHE A 202 -10.51 -9.87 13.96
N LEU A 203 -10.92 -9.64 12.71
CA LEU A 203 -11.99 -8.70 12.39
C LEU A 203 -13.33 -9.14 12.98
N LEU A 204 -13.63 -10.44 12.94
CA LEU A 204 -14.87 -11.01 13.46
C LEU A 204 -15.02 -10.85 14.98
N GLN A 205 -13.92 -10.78 15.75
CA GLN A 205 -13.96 -10.56 17.20
C GLN A 205 -14.66 -9.26 17.61
N SER A 206 -14.71 -8.26 16.73
CA SER A 206 -15.34 -6.96 17.00
C SER A 206 -16.54 -6.66 16.08
N ARG A 207 -17.07 -7.67 15.38
CA ARG A 207 -18.14 -7.49 14.39
C ARG A 207 -19.43 -6.91 14.98
N GLU A 208 -19.75 -7.27 16.22
CA GLU A 208 -20.98 -6.83 16.89
C GLU A 208 -20.96 -5.34 17.29
N ILE A 209 -19.77 -4.78 17.45
CA ILE A 209 -19.59 -3.38 17.86
C ILE A 209 -19.11 -2.49 16.71
N SER A 210 -18.81 -3.06 15.54
CA SER A 210 -18.37 -2.31 14.36
C SER A 210 -18.92 -2.92 13.07
N PRO A 211 -19.96 -2.30 12.47
CA PRO A 211 -20.45 -2.68 11.15
C PRO A 211 -19.35 -2.64 10.07
N THR A 212 -18.40 -1.72 10.18
CA THR A 212 -17.29 -1.60 9.23
C THR A 212 -16.36 -2.81 9.32
N LEU A 213 -15.97 -3.25 10.52
CA LEU A 213 -15.13 -4.46 10.65
C LEU A 213 -15.86 -5.73 10.19
N ARG A 214 -17.19 -5.77 10.35
CA ARG A 214 -18.01 -6.85 9.79
C ARG A 214 -17.96 -6.87 8.26
N ALA A 215 -18.05 -5.71 7.63
CA ALA A 215 -17.93 -5.57 6.17
C ALA A 215 -16.53 -5.95 5.69
N ASP A 216 -15.47 -5.48 6.37
CA ASP A 216 -14.09 -5.82 6.07
C ASP A 216 -13.84 -7.34 6.14
N ALA A 217 -14.36 -8.00 7.18
CA ALA A 217 -14.27 -9.46 7.32
C ALA A 217 -14.95 -10.17 6.14
N LYS A 218 -16.14 -9.71 5.74
CA LYS A 218 -16.86 -10.28 4.59
C LYS A 218 -16.06 -10.13 3.29
N ILE A 219 -15.51 -8.95 3.03
CA ILE A 219 -14.69 -8.69 1.85
C ILE A 219 -13.47 -9.63 1.80
N LEU A 220 -12.77 -9.81 2.92
CA LEU A 220 -11.62 -10.72 2.97
C LEU A 220 -12.03 -12.19 2.79
N SER A 221 -13.18 -12.60 3.30
CA SER A 221 -13.71 -13.96 3.06
C SER A 221 -14.00 -14.21 1.58
N GLU A 222 -14.61 -13.25 0.88
CA GLU A 222 -14.86 -13.34 -0.56
C GLU A 222 -13.56 -13.40 -1.38
N ILE A 223 -12.56 -12.60 -0.98
CA ILE A 223 -11.22 -12.65 -1.59
C ILE A 223 -10.55 -14.00 -1.34
N TYR A 224 -10.64 -14.53 -0.13
CA TYR A 224 -10.09 -15.85 0.21
C TYR A 224 -10.71 -16.93 -0.69
N GLU A 225 -12.04 -16.99 -0.77
CA GLU A 225 -12.73 -17.99 -1.58
C GLU A 225 -12.36 -17.90 -3.06
N LYS A 226 -12.21 -16.68 -3.58
CA LYS A 226 -11.73 -16.45 -4.95
C LYS A 226 -10.30 -16.97 -5.19
N ILE A 227 -9.42 -16.85 -4.21
CA ILE A 227 -8.01 -17.24 -4.34
C ILE A 227 -7.83 -18.76 -4.14
N PHE A 228 -8.53 -19.34 -3.18
CA PHE A 228 -8.32 -20.73 -2.75
C PHE A 228 -9.37 -21.71 -3.28
N GLY A 229 -10.49 -21.23 -3.82
CA GLY A 229 -11.56 -22.04 -4.39
C GLY A 229 -12.48 -22.68 -3.34
N GLU A 230 -12.32 -22.33 -2.07
CA GLU A 230 -13.11 -22.84 -0.95
C GLU A 230 -13.33 -21.76 0.11
N PRO A 231 -14.41 -21.84 0.90
CA PRO A 231 -14.61 -20.92 2.02
C PRO A 231 -13.49 -21.02 3.04
N ALA A 232 -13.17 -19.91 3.69
CA ALA A 232 -12.23 -19.93 4.80
C ALA A 232 -12.85 -20.71 5.97
N ASP A 233 -12.27 -21.85 6.35
CA ASP A 233 -12.67 -22.62 7.53
C ASP A 233 -12.34 -21.84 8.82
N ILE A 234 -13.21 -20.89 9.16
CA ILE A 234 -13.06 -19.98 10.28
C ILE A 234 -14.23 -20.20 11.22
N VAL A 235 -13.97 -20.95 12.27
CA VAL A 235 -14.84 -20.97 13.45
C VAL A 235 -14.69 -19.62 14.14
N ALA A 236 -15.76 -18.82 14.17
CA ALA A 236 -15.80 -17.62 14.99
C ALA A 236 -15.72 -18.05 16.48
N PRO A 237 -14.86 -17.41 17.30
CA PRO A 237 -14.78 -17.70 18.73
C PRO A 237 -16.07 -17.34 19.46
#